data_AF-A0A8S2XAN0-F1
#
_entry.id   AF-A0A8S2XAN0-F1
#
_cell.length_a   1.000
_cell.length_b   1.000
_cell.length_c   1.000
_cell.angle_alpha   90.00
_cell.angle_beta   90.00
_cell.angle_gamma   90.00
#
_symmetry.space_group_name_H-M   'P 1'
#
loop_
_entity.id
_entity.type
_entity.pdbx_description
1 polymer ?
#
loop_
_entity_poly.entity_id
_entity_poly.type
_entity_poly.pdbx_seq_one_letter_code
_entity_poly.pdbx_strand_id
1 'polypeptide(L)'
;DYRRLNAITIKDAFPLPRIDEIFDQLSDAVYYTKFDFKSGYFQVPLSKEDRPKTAFSTRDNHYQFTVLPQGITNGPATFQR
;
A
#
# COMPACT_ATOMS: atom_id res chain seq x y z
N ASP A 1 6.89 -6.05 12.66
CA ASP A 1 7.37 -4.67 12.89
C ASP A 1 8.38 -4.33 11.80
N TYR A 2 8.03 -3.41 10.89
CA TYR A 2 8.86 -3.04 9.74
C TYR A 2 9.60 -1.71 9.93
N ARG A 3 9.64 -1.12 11.14
CA ARG A 3 10.25 0.21 11.36
C ARG A 3 11.70 0.31 10.84
N ARG A 4 12.51 -0.74 11.01
CA ARG A 4 13.90 -0.77 10.52
C ARG A 4 13.97 -0.85 8.99
N LEU A 5 13.12 -1.67 8.37
CA LEU A 5 12.99 -1.76 6.92
C LEU A 5 12.54 -0.42 6.33
N ASN A 6 11.54 0.20 6.94
CA ASN A 6 10.99 1.49 6.56
C ASN A 6 12.02 2.63 6.63
N ALA A 7 12.98 2.57 7.56
CA ALA A 7 14.02 3.58 7.69
C ALA A 7 15.06 3.54 6.57
N ILE A 8 15.32 2.36 5.99
CA ILE A 8 16.30 2.17 4.90
C ILE A 8 15.65 2.14 3.51
N THR A 9 14.32 2.10 3.45
CA THR A 9 13.58 2.04 2.19
C THR A 9 13.47 3.45 1.60
N ILE A 10 13.80 3.59 0.33
CA ILE A 10 13.59 4.84 -0.41
C ILE A 10 12.08 5.09 -0.50
N LYS A 11 11.64 6.23 0.03
CA LYS A 11 10.22 6.59 0.08
C LYS A 11 9.72 6.93 -1.32
N ASP A 12 8.68 6.24 -1.76
CA ASP A 12 7.94 6.61 -2.97
C ASP A 12 6.96 7.73 -2.63
N ALA A 13 7.30 8.96 -3.00
CA ALA A 13 6.45 10.12 -2.87
C ALA A 13 5.51 10.21 -4.08
N PHE A 14 4.57 9.27 -4.16
CA PHE A 14 3.54 9.32 -5.21
C PHE A 14 2.64 10.55 -4.98
N PRO A 15 2.44 11.42 -6.00
CA PRO A 15 1.69 12.65 -5.82
C PRO A 15 0.22 12.34 -5.57
N LEU A 16 -0.30 12.81 -4.44
CA LEU A 16 -1.73 12.81 -4.17
C LEU A 16 -2.34 14.05 -4.84
N PRO A 17 -3.44 13.90 -5.61
CA PRO A 17 -4.19 15.06 -6.09
C PRO A 17 -4.69 15.87 -4.90
N ARG A 18 -4.84 17.18 -5.10
CA ARG A 18 -5.39 18.04 -4.03
C ARG A 18 -6.85 17.67 -3.81
N ILE A 19 -7.31 17.75 -2.57
CA ILE A 19 -8.70 17.41 -2.24
C ILE A 19 -9.69 18.29 -3.01
N ASP A 20 -9.35 19.56 -3.22
CA ASP A 20 -10.15 20.53 -3.98
C ASP A 20 -10.35 20.07 -5.43
N GLU A 21 -9.28 19.58 -6.09
CA GLU A 21 -9.34 19.08 -7.47
C GLU A 21 -10.22 17.83 -7.60
N ILE A 22 -10.23 16.97 -6.57
CA ILE A 22 -11.10 15.79 -6.54
C ILE A 22 -12.57 16.22 -6.43
N PHE A 23 -12.87 17.22 -5.60
CA PHE A 23 -14.24 17.72 -5.45
C PHE A 23 -14.73 18.46 -6.69
N ASP A 24 -13.87 19.24 -7.34
CA ASP A 24 -14.20 19.91 -8.61
C ASP A 24 -14.55 18.90 -9.71
N GLN A 25 -13.88 17.74 -9.77
CA GLN A 25 -14.22 16.67 -10.72
C GLN A 25 -15.56 16.00 -10.42
N LEU A 26 -16.00 16.06 -9.17
CA LEU A 26 -17.20 15.41 -8.68
C LEU A 26 -18.42 16.36 -8.68
N SER A 27 -18.23 17.67 -8.81
CA SER A 27 -19.24 18.70 -8.53
C SER A 27 -20.55 18.57 -9.30
N ASP A 28 -20.50 18.03 -10.52
CA ASP A 28 -21.66 17.95 -11.42
C ASP A 28 -22.41 16.61 -11.30
N ALA A 29 -21.95 15.69 -10.44
CA ALA A 29 -22.58 14.40 -10.25
C ALA A 29 -23.80 14.48 -9.32
N VAL A 30 -24.89 13.84 -9.75
CA VAL A 30 -26.16 13.76 -8.97
C VAL A 30 -26.15 12.60 -7.97
N TYR A 31 -25.39 11.55 -8.26
CA TYR A 31 -25.30 10.35 -7.43
C TYR A 31 -23.83 9.97 -7.20
N TYR A 32 -23.51 9.56 -5.98
CA TYR A 32 -22.19 9.12 -5.58
C TYR A 32 -22.24 7.69 -5.06
N THR A 33 -21.28 6.87 -5.49
CA THR A 33 -21.09 5.51 -4.96
C THR A 33 -19.63 5.38 -4.54
N LYS A 34 -19.41 4.90 -3.32
CA LYS A 34 -18.07 4.60 -2.80
C LYS A 34 -17.87 3.09 -2.75
N PHE A 35 -16.74 2.64 -3.25
CA PHE A 35 -16.28 1.27 -3.09
C PHE A 35 -15.19 1.20 -2.01
N ASP A 36 -15.23 0.15 -1.20
CA ASP A 36 -14.18 -0.16 -0.25
C ASP A 36 -13.56 -1.52 -0.62
N PHE A 37 -12.25 -1.53 -0.84
CA PHE A 37 -11.52 -2.76 -1.13
C PHE A 37 -11.12 -3.43 0.18
N LYS A 38 -11.93 -4.40 0.61
CA LYS A 38 -11.63 -5.20 1.80
C LYS A 38 -10.21 -5.79 1.69
N SER A 39 -9.36 -5.50 2.67
CA SER A 39 -7.99 -6.02 2.70
C SER A 39 -7.18 -5.66 1.44
N GLY A 40 -7.43 -4.50 0.83
CA GLY A 40 -6.87 -4.11 -0.48
C GLY A 40 -5.37 -4.31 -0.63
N TYR A 41 -4.57 -4.00 0.39
CA TYR A 41 -3.12 -4.26 0.37
C TYR A 41 -2.76 -5.71 0.07
N PHE A 42 -3.45 -6.67 0.68
CA PHE A 42 -3.18 -8.10 0.48
C PHE A 42 -3.62 -8.63 -0.88
N GLN A 43 -4.27 -7.81 -1.71
CA GLN A 43 -4.63 -8.15 -3.09
C GLN A 43 -3.55 -7.70 -4.09
N VAL A 44 -2.65 -6.78 -3.70
CA VAL A 44 -1.59 -6.28 -4.55
C VAL A 44 -0.39 -7.22 -4.51
N PRO A 45 0.06 -7.79 -5.64
CA PRO A 45 1.21 -8.68 -5.67
C PRO A 45 2.51 -7.93 -5.37
N LEU A 46 3.38 -8.51 -4.54
CA LEU A 46 4.70 -7.98 -4.25
C LEU A 46 5.72 -8.52 -5.26
N SER A 47 6.59 -7.64 -5.74
CA SER A 47 7.72 -7.99 -6.62
C SER A 47 8.52 -9.15 -6.02
N LYS A 48 8.91 -10.12 -6.84
CA LYS A 48 9.65 -11.32 -6.39
C LYS A 48 10.97 -10.96 -5.70
N GLU A 49 11.62 -9.89 -6.14
CA GLU A 49 12.89 -9.39 -5.61
C GLU A 49 12.73 -8.75 -4.21
N ASP A 50 11.54 -8.23 -3.90
CA ASP A 50 11.25 -7.54 -2.64
C ASP A 50 10.65 -8.47 -1.58
N ARG A 51 10.19 -9.66 -1.95
CA ARG A 51 9.60 -10.64 -1.00
C ARG A 51 10.52 -10.94 0.18
N PRO A 52 11.83 -11.22 -0.02
CA PRO A 52 12.72 -11.52 1.10
C PRO A 52 12.88 -10.34 2.07
N LYS A 53 12.68 -9.10 1.61
CA LYS A 53 12.75 -7.90 2.47
C LYS A 53 11.57 -7.83 3.44
N THR A 54 10.46 -8.49 3.12
CA THR A 54 9.25 -8.59 3.95
C THR A 54 9.20 -9.87 4.78
N ALA A 55 10.32 -10.56 4.93
CA ALA A 55 10.37 -11.78 5.70
C ALA A 55 10.14 -11.52 7.20
N PHE A 56 9.46 -12.44 7.86
CA PHE A 56 9.18 -12.43 9.29
C PHE A 56 9.28 -13.84 9.86
N SER A 57 9.75 -13.93 11.10
CA SER A 57 9.82 -15.20 11.83
C SER A 57 8.67 -15.31 12.82
N THR A 58 8.07 -16.50 12.88
CA THR A 58 7.29 -16.94 14.04
C THR A 58 8.20 -17.75 14.96
N ARG A 59 7.66 -18.34 16.03
CA ARG A 59 8.44 -19.18 16.96
C ARG A 59 9.09 -20.38 16.26
N ASP A 60 8.37 -20.95 15.29
CA ASP A 60 8.73 -22.25 14.72
C ASP A 60 9.15 -22.17 13.25
N ASN A 61 8.86 -21.06 12.57
CA ASN A 61 9.03 -20.96 11.12
C ASN A 61 9.41 -19.55 10.66
N HIS A 62 9.88 -19.47 9.42
CA HIS A 62 10.20 -18.23 8.74
C HIS A 62 9.36 -18.10 7.47
N TYR A 63 8.71 -16.96 7.30
CA TYR A 63 7.80 -16.70 6.20
C TYR A 63 8.14 -15.37 5.53
N GLN A 64 7.66 -15.19 4.31
CA GLN A 64 7.74 -13.93 3.60
C GLN A 64 6.40 -13.64 2.92
N PHE A 65 6.10 -12.36 2.70
CA PHE A 65 4.89 -12.01 1.98
C PHE A 65 5.09 -12.12 0.46
N THR A 66 4.06 -12.61 -0.23
CA THR A 66 3.97 -12.63 -1.69
C THR A 66 3.11 -11.50 -2.24
N VAL A 67 2.37 -10.83 -1.35
CA VAL A 67 1.48 -9.69 -1.57
C VAL A 67 1.92 -8.53 -0.68
N LEU A 68 1.41 -7.32 -0.90
CA LEU A 68 1.80 -6.15 -0.14
C LEU A 68 1.39 -6.29 1.35
N PRO A 69 2.36 -6.37 2.29
CA PRO A 69 2.01 -6.45 3.70
C PRO A 69 1.61 -5.08 4.25
N GLN A 70 0.84 -5.08 5.34
CA GLN A 70 0.58 -3.85 6.07
C GLN A 70 1.84 -3.38 6.83
N GLY A 71 2.00 -2.06 6.93
CA GLY A 71 3.03 -1.43 7.76
C GLY A 71 4.37 -1.15 7.06
N ILE A 72 4.49 -1.41 5.75
CA ILE A 72 5.65 -0.97 4.95
C ILE A 72 5.43 0.45 4.41
N THR A 73 6.49 1.25 4.32
CA THR A 73 6.39 2.68 3.99
C THR A 73 5.75 2.98 2.63
N ASN A 74 6.06 2.20 1.60
CA ASN A 74 5.56 2.43 0.24
C ASN A 74 4.23 1.70 -0.04
N GLY A 75 3.61 1.10 0.98
CA GLY A 75 2.34 0.38 0.84
C GLY A 75 1.23 1.26 0.25
N PRO A 76 0.90 2.41 0.87
CA PRO A 76 -0.13 3.33 0.36
C PRO A 76 0.17 3.85 -1.06
N ALA A 77 1.42 4.26 -1.32
CA ALA A 77 1.83 4.76 -2.64
C ALA A 77 1.66 3.72 -3.74
N THR A 78 1.95 2.45 -3.44
CA THR A 78 1.78 1.33 -4.38
C THR A 78 0.30 1.01 -4.61
N PHE A 79 -0.55 1.13 -3.58
CA PHE A 79 -1.98 0.87 -3.70
C PHE A 79 -2.72 1.94 -4.50
N GLN A 80 -2.18 3.16 -4.54
CA GLN A 80 -2.79 4.28 -5.24
C GLN A 80 -2.37 4.41 -6.71
N ARG A 81 -1.23 3.84 -7.09
CA ARG A 81 -0.73 3.84 -8.47
C ARG A 81 -1.65 3.07 -9.40
#